data_AF-X1MRC8-F1
#
_entry.id   AF-X1MRC8-F1
#
_cell.length_a   1.000
_cell.length_b   1.000
_cell.length_c   1.000
_cell.angle_alpha   90.00
_cell.angle_beta   90.00
_cell.angle_gamma   90.00
#
_symmetry.space_group_name_H-M   'P 1'
#
loop_
_entity.id
_entity.type
_entity.pdbx_description
1 polymer ?
#
loop_
_entity_poly.entity_id
_entity_poly.type
_entity_poly.pdbx_seq_one_letter_code
_entity_poly.pdbx_strand_id
1 'polypeptide(L)'
;EKVGIQVGTGTTAPTPTDYALETRIAHGASAGQLQYSGTELLPLTYAAPDVSFTIRRYFTNGSGGSITVNEVGIYALIATTTAWAVCAARDVVSPGVAVADGEILRVTYVPQTTV
;
A
#
# COMPACT_ATOMS: atom_id res chain seq x y z
N GLU A 1 3.60 1.38 11.75
CA GLU A 1 2.52 1.75 10.80
C GLU A 1 3.01 2.17 9.41
N LYS A 2 4.08 2.97 9.30
CA LYS A 2 4.59 3.59 8.05
C LYS A 2 5.36 2.66 7.11
N VAL A 3 5.36 1.36 7.38
CA VAL A 3 6.07 0.32 6.60
C VAL A 3 5.08 -0.72 6.09
N GLY A 4 5.48 -1.47 5.08
CA GLY A 4 4.62 -2.35 4.30
C GLY A 4 3.76 -1.56 3.32
N ILE A 5 2.65 -2.16 2.87
CA ILE A 5 1.74 -1.49 1.94
C ILE A 5 1.07 -0.30 2.63
N GLN A 6 1.02 0.83 1.93
CA GLN A 6 0.30 2.05 2.30
C GLN A 6 -0.74 2.38 1.22
N VAL A 7 -1.80 3.08 1.60
CA VAL A 7 -2.87 3.54 0.69
C VAL A 7 -3.06 5.05 0.81
N GLY A 8 -3.52 5.68 -0.25
CA GLY A 8 -3.76 7.12 -0.31
C GLY A 8 -4.92 7.50 -1.21
N THR A 9 -5.25 8.79 -1.19
CA THR A 9 -6.29 9.42 -2.01
C THR A 9 -5.72 10.19 -3.20
N GLY A 10 -4.40 10.30 -3.34
CA GLY A 10 -3.73 10.99 -4.43
C GLY A 10 -4.08 10.43 -5.80
N THR A 11 -4.12 11.30 -6.80
CA THR A 11 -4.56 10.97 -8.17
C THR A 11 -3.53 11.35 -9.23
N THR A 12 -2.46 12.06 -8.82
CA THR A 12 -1.38 12.44 -9.72
C THR A 12 -0.65 11.19 -10.22
N ALA A 13 -0.51 11.07 -11.54
CA ALA A 13 0.17 9.95 -12.19
C ALA A 13 1.58 9.75 -11.60
N PRO A 14 2.00 8.49 -11.35
CA PRO A 14 3.26 8.23 -10.68
C PRO A 14 4.44 8.59 -11.59
N THR A 15 5.51 9.13 -11.01
CA THR A 15 6.78 9.37 -11.71
C THR A 15 7.88 8.46 -11.16
N PRO A 16 8.93 8.13 -11.95
CA PRO A 16 10.07 7.36 -11.45
C PRO A 16 10.83 8.02 -10.29
N THR A 17 10.59 9.31 -10.03
CA THR A 17 11.23 10.08 -8.95
C THR A 17 10.37 10.21 -7.70
N ASP A 18 9.16 9.64 -7.69
CA ASP A 18 8.28 9.69 -6.54
C ASP A 18 8.89 8.93 -5.34
N TYR A 19 8.91 9.60 -4.19
CA TYR A 19 9.47 9.05 -2.95
C TYR A 19 8.43 8.87 -1.83
N ALA A 20 7.17 9.26 -2.11
CA ALA A 20 6.04 9.11 -1.21
C ALA A 20 4.71 9.11 -1.99
N LEU A 21 3.65 8.59 -1.35
CA LEU A 21 2.27 8.85 -1.75
C LEU A 21 1.97 10.35 -1.70
N GLU A 22 1.15 10.83 -2.62
CA GLU A 22 0.75 12.24 -2.68
C GLU A 22 -0.13 12.60 -1.49
N THR A 23 -1.09 11.75 -1.13
CA THR A 23 -1.97 11.95 0.03
C THR A 23 -2.23 10.62 0.71
N ARG A 24 -1.28 10.20 1.56
CA ARG A 24 -1.41 8.99 2.38
C ARG A 24 -2.61 9.08 3.34
N ILE A 25 -3.45 8.05 3.36
CA ILE A 25 -4.50 7.85 4.36
C ILE A 25 -3.85 7.41 5.68
N ALA A 26 -4.14 8.08 6.79
CA ALA A 26 -3.54 7.73 8.08
C ALA A 26 -4.09 6.40 8.64
N HIS A 27 -3.28 5.76 9.49
CA HIS A 27 -3.76 4.61 10.27
C HIS A 27 -4.63 5.11 11.43
N GLY A 28 -5.83 4.55 11.58
CA GLY A 28 -6.70 4.78 12.72
C GLY A 28 -8.17 4.54 12.36
N ALA A 29 -9.08 5.00 13.22
CA ALA A 29 -10.52 4.84 13.06
C ALA A 29 -11.28 6.18 13.06
N SER A 30 -10.58 7.32 13.07
CA SER A 30 -11.23 8.62 12.91
C SER A 30 -11.65 8.85 11.45
N ALA A 31 -12.50 9.85 11.21
CA ALA A 31 -12.91 10.25 9.88
C ALA A 31 -11.70 10.41 8.94
N GLY A 32 -11.77 9.77 7.75
CA GLY A 32 -10.69 9.81 6.76
C GLY A 32 -9.48 8.92 7.07
N GLN A 33 -9.57 8.01 8.05
CA GLN A 33 -8.53 7.04 8.37
C GLN A 33 -8.96 5.62 8.01
N LEU A 34 -7.98 4.74 7.77
CA LEU A 34 -8.21 3.30 7.64
C LEU A 34 -7.43 2.56 8.74
N GLN A 35 -7.97 1.45 9.23
CA GLN A 35 -7.30 0.59 10.19
C GLN A 35 -6.41 -0.39 9.43
N TYR A 36 -5.10 -0.33 9.65
CA TYR A 36 -4.11 -1.06 8.88
C TYR A 36 -3.76 -2.34 9.64
N SER A 37 -4.02 -3.51 9.06
CA SER A 37 -3.58 -4.78 9.63
C SER A 37 -2.06 -4.98 9.49
N GLY A 38 -1.55 -6.13 9.97
CA GLY A 38 -0.19 -6.57 9.69
C GLY A 38 0.07 -6.73 8.18
N THR A 39 1.32 -6.54 7.77
CA THR A 39 1.75 -6.84 6.39
C THR A 39 2.25 -8.28 6.34
N GLU A 40 1.79 -9.02 5.34
CA GLU A 40 2.13 -10.41 5.11
C GLU A 40 3.05 -10.50 3.89
N LEU A 41 4.12 -11.29 4.00
CA LEU A 41 4.95 -11.71 2.89
C LEU A 41 4.69 -13.20 2.67
N LEU A 42 4.19 -13.55 1.49
CA LEU A 42 3.93 -14.93 1.12
C LEU A 42 5.18 -15.56 0.46
N PRO A 43 5.27 -16.90 0.41
CA PRO A 43 6.37 -17.59 -0.23
C PRO A 43 6.60 -17.15 -1.68
N LEU A 44 7.85 -17.29 -2.13
CA LEU A 44 8.22 -17.02 -3.52
C LEU A 44 7.51 -18.02 -4.45
N THR A 45 7.11 -17.53 -5.62
CA THR A 45 6.60 -18.34 -6.73
C THR A 45 7.64 -18.34 -7.84
N TYR A 46 8.05 -19.52 -8.28
CA TYR A 46 8.95 -19.71 -9.41
C TYR A 46 8.18 -20.29 -10.59
N ALA A 47 8.19 -19.57 -11.71
CA ALA A 47 7.59 -19.98 -12.97
C ALA A 47 8.52 -19.53 -14.10
N ALA A 48 9.51 -20.36 -14.42
CA ALA A 48 10.59 -19.99 -15.34
C ALA A 48 10.09 -19.30 -16.62
N PRO A 49 10.71 -18.18 -17.03
CA PRO A 49 11.93 -17.57 -16.47
C PRO A 49 11.66 -16.62 -15.28
N ASP A 50 10.45 -16.54 -14.76
CA ASP A 50 10.06 -15.54 -13.76
C ASP A 50 10.14 -16.05 -12.31
N VAL A 51 10.51 -15.13 -11.41
CA VAL A 51 10.42 -15.28 -9.95
C VAL A 51 9.61 -14.12 -9.39
N SER A 52 8.61 -14.42 -8.56
CA SER A 52 7.81 -13.40 -7.88
C SER A 52 7.60 -13.71 -6.41
N PHE A 53 7.17 -12.73 -5.64
CA PHE A 53 6.69 -12.90 -4.28
C PHE A 53 5.47 -12.02 -4.04
N THR A 54 4.61 -12.40 -3.11
CA THR A 54 3.38 -11.64 -2.84
C THR A 54 3.48 -10.92 -1.49
N ILE A 55 3.23 -9.62 -1.50
CA ILE A 55 3.01 -8.81 -0.30
C ILE A 55 1.52 -8.53 -0.18
N ARG A 56 0.93 -8.75 0.99
CA ARG A 56 -0.50 -8.50 1.22
C ARG A 56 -0.73 -7.70 2.49
N ARG A 57 -1.73 -6.82 2.45
CA ARG A 57 -2.22 -6.09 3.62
C ARG A 57 -3.72 -5.85 3.54
N TYR A 58 -4.38 -5.91 4.68
CA TYR A 58 -5.79 -5.56 4.83
C TYR A 58 -5.94 -4.18 5.48
N PHE A 59 -6.97 -3.47 5.04
CA PHE A 59 -7.37 -2.16 5.52
C PHE A 59 -8.85 -2.19 5.84
N THR A 60 -9.21 -2.07 7.12
CA THR A 60 -10.62 -1.98 7.54
C THR A 60 -11.02 -0.52 7.61
N ASN A 61 -12.16 -0.17 7.03
CA ASN A 61 -12.74 1.15 7.22
C ASN A 61 -13.72 1.12 8.39
N GLY A 62 -13.36 1.81 9.48
CA GLY A 62 -14.24 2.07 10.62
C GLY A 62 -14.34 3.57 10.90
N SER A 63 -14.26 4.39 9.85
CA SER A 63 -14.15 5.85 9.96
C SER A 63 -15.48 6.59 10.01
N GLY A 64 -16.61 5.89 9.86
CA GLY A 64 -17.96 6.45 9.80
C GLY A 64 -18.36 7.00 8.43
N GLY A 65 -17.53 6.84 7.40
CA GLY A 65 -17.82 7.28 6.03
C GLY A 65 -17.02 6.50 4.98
N SER A 66 -17.43 6.61 3.71
CA SER A 66 -16.71 5.98 2.60
C SER A 66 -15.38 6.68 2.33
N ILE A 67 -14.32 5.90 2.08
CA ILE A 67 -13.00 6.40 1.68
C ILE A 67 -12.63 5.78 0.33
N THR A 68 -12.29 6.61 -0.65
CA THR A 68 -11.83 6.13 -1.96
C THR A 68 -10.31 6.06 -1.99
N VAL A 69 -9.76 4.87 -2.20
CA VAL A 69 -8.33 4.63 -2.39
C VAL A 69 -7.97 4.82 -3.86
N ASN A 70 -7.11 5.78 -4.14
CA ASN A 70 -6.66 6.16 -5.49
C ASN A 70 -5.18 5.93 -5.72
N GLU A 71 -4.41 5.60 -4.68
CA GLU A 71 -3.00 5.27 -4.81
C GLU A 71 -2.57 4.24 -3.76
N VAL A 72 -1.55 3.47 -4.11
CA VAL A 72 -0.92 2.46 -3.27
C VAL A 72 0.59 2.59 -3.35
N GLY A 73 1.29 2.14 -2.32
CA GLY A 73 2.74 2.07 -2.36
C GLY A 73 3.33 1.05 -1.39
N ILE A 74 4.52 0.56 -1.70
CA ILE A 74 5.29 -0.33 -0.81
C ILE A 74 6.31 0.51 -0.06
N TYR A 75 6.23 0.52 1.27
CA TYR A 75 7.19 1.21 2.11
C TYR A 75 8.13 0.24 2.83
N ALA A 76 9.44 0.41 2.67
CA ALA A 76 10.47 -0.37 3.34
C ALA A 76 11.13 0.45 4.45
N LEU A 77 11.51 -0.21 5.54
CA LEU A 77 12.34 0.41 6.56
C LEU A 77 13.80 0.41 6.09
N ILE A 78 14.45 1.56 6.10
CA ILE A 78 15.91 1.64 6.01
C ILE A 78 16.43 1.93 7.41
N ALA A 79 17.30 1.06 7.91
CA ALA A 79 18.04 1.27 9.15
C ALA A 79 19.39 1.93 8.83
N THR A 80 19.50 3.22 9.10
CA THR A 80 20.79 3.92 9.21
C THR A 80 21.07 4.21 10.69
N THR A 81 21.70 5.33 11.04
CA THR A 81 21.77 5.81 12.44
C THR A 81 20.39 6.10 13.03
N THR A 82 19.40 6.42 12.20
CA THR A 82 17.98 6.55 12.55
C THR A 82 17.13 5.79 11.53
N ALA A 83 16.21 4.96 11.99
CA ALA A 83 15.35 4.18 11.09
C ALA A 83 14.24 5.06 10.48
N TRP A 84 14.06 5.00 9.17
CA TRP A 84 13.01 5.73 8.45
C TRP A 84 12.43 4.90 7.29
N ALA A 85 11.20 5.20 6.91
CA ALA A 85 10.48 4.47 5.87
C ALA A 85 10.65 5.15 4.51
N VAL A 86 10.99 4.38 3.48
CA VAL A 86 11.10 4.82 2.08
C VAL A 86 10.00 4.20 1.23
N CYS A 87 9.46 4.96 0.29
CA CYS A 87 8.60 4.42 -0.75
C CYS A 87 9.47 3.73 -1.81
N ALA A 88 9.30 2.42 -1.99
CA ALA A 88 10.02 1.64 -3.00
C ALA A 88 9.26 1.56 -4.33
N ALA A 89 7.93 1.68 -4.28
CA ALA A 89 7.06 1.69 -5.44
C ALA A 89 5.77 2.45 -5.09
N ARG A 90 5.23 3.19 -6.07
CA ARG A 90 3.96 3.91 -5.98
C ARG A 90 3.18 3.67 -7.27
N ASP A 91 1.89 3.37 -7.13
CA ASP A 91 0.97 3.18 -8.24
C ASP A 91 -0.31 3.98 -8.00
N VAL A 92 -0.88 4.51 -9.08
CA VAL A 92 -2.23 5.09 -9.07
C VAL A 92 -3.24 3.99 -9.40
N VAL A 93 -4.32 3.98 -8.64
CA VAL A 93 -5.46 3.07 -8.80
C VAL A 93 -6.56 3.83 -9.53
N SER A 94 -6.85 3.42 -10.77
CA SER A 94 -7.87 4.05 -11.61
C SER A 94 -8.74 2.98 -12.29
N PRO A 95 -10.07 2.99 -12.10
CA PRO A 95 -10.81 3.86 -11.17
C PRO A 95 -10.44 3.57 -9.71
N GLY A 96 -10.55 4.58 -8.85
CA GLY A 96 -10.33 4.43 -7.41
C GLY A 96 -11.30 3.44 -6.78
N VAL A 97 -10.87 2.80 -5.70
CA VAL A 97 -11.67 1.80 -4.97
C VAL A 97 -12.33 2.47 -3.78
N ALA A 98 -13.65 2.64 -3.83
CA ALA A 98 -14.43 3.05 -2.67
C ALA A 98 -14.49 1.92 -1.64
N VAL A 99 -14.17 2.26 -0.39
CA VAL A 99 -14.28 1.37 0.76
C VAL A 99 -15.30 2.02 1.70
N ALA A 100 -16.51 1.48 1.75
CA ALA A 100 -17.55 1.96 2.65
C ALA A 100 -17.20 1.68 4.12
N ASP A 101 -17.89 2.36 5.04
CA ASP A 101 -17.74 2.05 6.46
C ASP A 101 -18.15 0.60 6.75
N GLY A 102 -17.35 -0.10 7.55
CA GLY A 102 -17.48 -1.53 7.83
C GLY A 102 -16.83 -2.46 6.79
N GLU A 103 -16.39 -1.96 5.64
CA GLU A 103 -15.73 -2.78 4.61
C GLU A 103 -14.24 -3.00 4.87
N ILE A 104 -13.71 -4.05 4.22
CA ILE A 104 -12.29 -4.39 4.25
C ILE A 104 -11.75 -4.34 2.83
N LEU A 105 -10.72 -3.52 2.62
CA LEU A 105 -9.91 -3.53 1.41
C LEU A 105 -8.72 -4.47 1.59
N ARG A 106 -8.52 -5.36 0.63
CA ARG A 106 -7.30 -6.19 0.50
C ARG A 106 -6.43 -5.62 -0.61
N VAL A 107 -5.22 -5.18 -0.27
CA VAL A 107 -4.21 -4.77 -1.26
C VAL A 107 -3.14 -5.84 -1.38
N THR A 108 -2.77 -6.14 -2.63
CA THR A 108 -1.78 -7.16 -2.96
C THR A 108 -0.80 -6.58 -3.97
N TYR A 109 0.49 -6.68 -3.64
CA TYR A 109 1.59 -6.42 -4.56
C TYR A 109 2.26 -7.74 -4.92
N VAL A 110 2.60 -7.91 -6.21
CA VAL A 110 3.34 -9.07 -6.70
C VAL A 110 4.57 -8.58 -7.47
N PRO A 111 5.65 -8.15 -6.79
CA PRO A 111 6.90 -7.85 -7.48
C PRO A 111 7.41 -9.10 -8.19
N GLN A 112 7.85 -8.92 -9.43
CA GLN A 112 8.39 -9.97 -10.27
C GLN A 112 9.70 -9.52 -10.89
N THR A 113 10.63 -10.46 -11.03
CA THR A 113 11.81 -10.33 -11.89
C THR A 113 11.87 -11.54 -12.82
N THR A 114 12.53 -11.37 -13.96
CA THR A 114 12.91 -12.46 -14.86
C THR A 114 14.38 -12.81 -14.59
N VAL A 115 14.71 -14.09 -14.57
CA VAL A 115 16.08 -14.63 -14.43
C VAL A 115 16.59 -15.24 -15.73
#